data_AF-A0A7X8C005-F1
#
_entry.id   AF-A0A7X8C005-F1
#
_cell.length_a   1.000
_cell.length_b   1.000
_cell.length_c   1.000
_cell.angle_alpha   90.00
_cell.angle_beta   90.00
_cell.angle_gamma   90.00
#
_symmetry.space_group_name_H-M   'P 1'
#
loop_
_entity.id
_entity.type
_entity.pdbx_description
1 polymer ?
#
loop_
_entity_poly.entity_id
_entity_poly.type
_entity_poly.pdbx_seq_one_letter_code
_entity_poly.pdbx_strand_id
1 'polypeptide(L)'
;MENKNNNPRREFIKKFGLMGIGICAGGTFLNSCTKNVLSPFRTGYSINSEKCIGCGVCVSECYYKAIVLPFNSKYHIEPELCIECGECEPQCKYQAIFISTPTYNFLSDKCIGCGKCIEKCVNEGNCITYEKETYTIRNKCKPGRCEHQCEKACEYGAITIADKCVIDTEKCQKCGKCVAACPYNAINPAKVTKDEAKCTHCGQCYEVCTEFNAIEKIKPDGYTEPHIDQTICTACGDCRTFCTKYDAIKYKLEIARIDSSLCVDCGKCVSSCEQNAIELIEI
;
A
#
# COMPACT_ATOMS: atom_id res chain seq x y z
N MET A 1 -35.23 -3.28 -44.82
CA MET A 1 -33.84 -3.09 -45.28
C MET A 1 -33.30 -1.82 -44.61
N GLU A 2 -32.20 -1.99 -43.87
CA GLU A 2 -31.17 -1.03 -43.36
C GLU A 2 -31.64 0.36 -42.86
N ASN A 3 -31.62 0.71 -41.57
CA ASN A 3 -30.55 0.78 -40.54
C ASN A 3 -29.39 1.74 -40.87
N LYS A 4 -29.30 2.86 -40.13
CA LYS A 4 -28.06 3.26 -39.43
C LYS A 4 -28.32 4.29 -38.32
N ASN A 5 -28.23 3.76 -37.11
CA ASN A 5 -28.05 4.40 -35.82
C ASN A 5 -26.89 5.41 -35.80
N ASN A 6 -27.16 6.68 -35.47
CA ASN A 6 -26.15 7.66 -35.09
C ASN A 6 -25.90 7.58 -33.57
N ASN A 7 -24.81 6.91 -33.17
CA ASN A 7 -24.41 6.77 -31.78
C ASN A 7 -23.46 7.92 -31.36
N PRO A 8 -23.82 8.75 -30.36
CA PRO A 8 -23.03 9.91 -29.91
C PRO A 8 -21.63 9.54 -29.35
N ARG A 9 -21.41 8.27 -28.99
CA ARG A 9 -20.10 7.74 -28.57
C ARG A 9 -19.06 7.78 -29.70
N ARG A 10 -19.50 7.73 -30.96
CA ARG A 10 -18.62 7.71 -32.14
C ARG A 10 -18.13 9.12 -32.54
N GLU A 11 -18.91 10.15 -32.21
CA GLU A 11 -18.53 11.56 -32.39
C GLU A 11 -17.51 12.01 -31.33
N PHE A 12 -17.68 11.56 -30.08
CA PHE A 12 -16.78 11.92 -28.97
C PHE A 12 -15.34 11.42 -29.18
N ILE A 13 -15.18 10.18 -29.67
CA ILE A 13 -13.85 9.59 -29.98
C ILE A 13 -13.14 10.34 -31.11
N LYS A 14 -13.88 10.81 -32.12
CA LYS A 14 -13.30 11.58 -33.24
C LYS A 14 -12.80 12.97 -32.81
N LYS A 15 -13.44 13.56 -31.80
CA LYS A 15 -13.14 14.94 -31.36
C LYS A 15 -11.91 15.04 -30.46
N PHE A 16 -11.64 14.00 -29.66
CA PHE A 16 -10.48 13.97 -28.75
C PHE A 16 -9.26 13.22 -29.32
N GLY A 17 -9.44 12.35 -30.32
CA GLY A 17 -8.33 11.64 -30.97
C GLY A 17 -7.41 12.49 -31.85
N LEU A 18 -7.71 13.78 -32.05
CA LEU A 18 -6.99 14.66 -32.99
C LEU A 18 -6.12 15.75 -32.35
N MET A 19 -6.06 15.87 -31.01
CA MET A 19 -5.24 16.90 -30.33
C MET A 19 -3.89 16.38 -29.80
N GLY A 20 -3.37 15.28 -30.35
CA GLY A 20 -2.12 14.65 -29.90
C GLY A 20 -1.04 14.47 -30.96
N ILE A 21 -1.03 15.26 -32.04
CA ILE A 21 -0.01 15.15 -33.09
C ILE A 21 0.77 16.46 -33.17
N GLY A 22 1.61 16.68 -32.16
CA GLY A 22 2.81 17.51 -32.31
C GLY A 22 3.84 16.67 -33.05
N ILE A 23 4.17 17.08 -34.27
CA ILE A 23 5.11 16.42 -35.17
C ILE A 23 6.51 16.54 -34.56
N CYS A 24 7.05 15.42 -34.06
CA CYS A 24 8.50 15.23 -33.90
C CYS A 24 8.92 14.16 -34.90
N ALA A 25 9.55 14.58 -35.99
CA ALA A 25 10.17 13.69 -36.95
C ALA A 25 11.45 13.10 -36.34
N GLY A 26 11.52 11.77 -36.26
CA GLY A 26 12.73 11.02 -35.93
C GLY A 26 12.62 10.15 -34.69
N GLY A 27 12.45 8.83 -34.89
CA GLY A 27 12.58 7.83 -33.83
C GLY A 27 11.39 6.88 -33.73
N THR A 28 11.65 5.60 -33.95
CA THR A 28 10.74 4.45 -33.88
C THR A 28 10.10 4.27 -32.48
N PHE A 29 9.04 5.02 -32.16
CA PHE A 29 8.28 4.91 -30.90
C PHE A 29 6.78 4.62 -31.09
N LEU A 30 6.39 3.89 -32.14
CA LEU A 30 4.98 3.73 -32.52
C LEU A 30 4.27 2.46 -32.02
N ASN A 31 4.75 1.82 -30.94
CA ASN A 31 4.03 0.68 -30.34
C ASN A 31 3.74 0.93 -28.86
N SER A 32 2.81 1.86 -28.60
CA SER A 32 2.09 1.94 -27.32
C SER A 32 1.25 0.66 -27.13
N CYS A 33 1.04 0.24 -25.89
CA CYS A 33 0.28 -0.97 -25.58
C CYS A 33 -1.21 -0.74 -25.88
N THR A 34 -1.66 -1.14 -27.07
CA THR A 34 -3.04 -0.91 -27.57
C THR A 34 -4.09 -1.90 -27.05
N LYS A 35 -3.77 -2.74 -26.05
CA LYS A 35 -4.76 -3.69 -25.51
C LYS A 35 -5.84 -2.93 -24.75
N ASN A 36 -7.08 -3.08 -25.20
CA ASN A 36 -8.27 -2.51 -24.58
C ASN A 36 -8.41 -3.09 -23.16
N VAL A 37 -8.13 -2.28 -22.14
CA VAL A 37 -7.94 -2.71 -20.76
C VAL A 37 -9.29 -2.75 -20.04
N LEU A 38 -10.06 -3.82 -20.27
CA LEU A 38 -10.99 -4.24 -19.22
C LEU A 38 -10.15 -4.88 -18.12
N SER A 39 -10.38 -4.51 -16.85
CA SER A 39 -9.65 -5.11 -15.73
C SER A 39 -9.81 -6.63 -15.78
N PRO A 40 -8.73 -7.42 -15.99
CA PRO A 40 -8.80 -8.87 -15.94
C PRO A 40 -8.97 -9.34 -14.49
N PHE A 41 -8.69 -8.47 -13.53
CA PHE A 41 -8.87 -8.67 -12.10
C PHE A 41 -10.31 -8.25 -11.77
N ARG A 42 -11.25 -9.20 -11.93
CA ARG A 42 -12.58 -9.10 -11.33
C ARG A 42 -12.58 -9.94 -10.06
N THR A 43 -11.88 -9.48 -9.03
CA THR A 43 -11.98 -10.05 -7.70
C THR A 43 -13.31 -9.57 -7.12
N GLY A 44 -14.33 -10.44 -7.23
CA GLY A 44 -15.73 -10.08 -7.16
C GLY A 44 -16.13 -9.06 -6.09
N TYR A 45 -16.86 -8.03 -6.52
CA TYR A 45 -17.64 -7.17 -5.64
C TYR A 45 -19.09 -7.66 -5.55
N SER A 46 -19.78 -7.31 -4.48
CA SER A 46 -21.22 -7.55 -4.37
C SER A 46 -21.92 -6.43 -3.62
N ILE A 47 -23.21 -6.24 -3.93
CA ILE A 47 -24.10 -5.37 -3.16
C ILE A 47 -25.25 -6.22 -2.62
N ASN A 48 -25.38 -6.29 -1.30
CA ASN A 48 -26.50 -6.91 -0.64
C ASN A 48 -27.75 -6.00 -0.77
N SER A 49 -28.70 -6.44 -1.59
CA SER A 49 -29.92 -5.67 -1.86
C SER A 49 -30.88 -5.55 -0.67
N GLU A 50 -30.76 -6.39 0.35
CA GLU A 50 -31.60 -6.34 1.56
C GLU A 50 -31.10 -5.30 2.56
N LYS A 51 -29.77 -5.13 2.63
CA LYS A 51 -29.13 -4.11 3.49
C LYS A 51 -29.07 -2.73 2.83
N CYS A 52 -29.10 -2.69 1.50
CA CYS A 52 -28.89 -1.47 0.76
C CYS A 52 -30.16 -0.61 0.68
N ILE A 53 -30.15 0.56 1.34
CA ILE A 53 -31.30 1.47 1.37
C ILE A 53 -31.32 2.56 0.28
N GLY A 54 -30.32 2.64 -0.60
CA GLY A 54 -30.31 3.66 -1.66
C GLY A 54 -29.85 5.06 -1.22
N CYS A 55 -29.02 5.20 -0.17
CA CYS A 55 -28.70 6.50 0.44
C CYS A 55 -27.80 7.45 -0.38
N GLY A 56 -27.16 6.97 -1.43
CA GLY A 56 -26.28 7.73 -2.34
C GLY A 56 -24.84 7.93 -1.88
N VAL A 57 -24.49 7.68 -0.61
CA VAL A 57 -23.15 8.06 -0.05
C VAL A 57 -21.98 7.49 -0.85
N CYS A 58 -22.01 6.20 -1.21
CA CYS A 58 -20.93 5.59 -1.99
C CYS A 58 -20.74 6.21 -3.40
N VAL A 59 -21.76 6.87 -3.96
CA VAL A 59 -21.71 7.47 -5.30
C VAL A 59 -20.76 8.66 -5.33
N SER A 60 -20.79 9.52 -4.30
CA SER A 60 -19.91 10.70 -4.22
C SER A 60 -18.45 10.30 -4.02
N GLU A 61 -18.21 9.20 -3.30
CA GLU A 61 -16.85 8.73 -2.97
C GLU A 61 -16.18 7.97 -4.13
N CYS A 62 -16.95 7.52 -5.12
CA CYS A 62 -16.40 6.78 -6.25
C CYS A 62 -15.71 7.73 -7.25
N TYR A 63 -14.39 7.89 -7.11
CA TYR A 63 -13.55 8.67 -8.02
C TYR A 63 -13.76 8.30 -9.51
N TYR A 64 -13.92 7.01 -9.78
CA TYR A 64 -14.10 6.47 -11.14
C TYR A 64 -15.54 6.53 -11.64
N LYS A 65 -16.48 7.02 -10.83
CA LYS A 65 -17.90 7.15 -11.16
C LYS A 65 -18.52 5.82 -11.63
N ALA A 66 -18.04 4.70 -11.07
CA ALA A 66 -18.50 3.37 -11.40
C ALA A 66 -19.85 3.01 -10.77
N ILE A 67 -20.26 3.73 -9.71
CA ILE A 67 -21.48 3.44 -8.96
C ILE A 67 -22.64 4.26 -9.50
N VAL A 68 -23.70 3.58 -9.93
CA VAL A 68 -24.92 4.17 -10.47
C VAL A 68 -26.09 3.87 -9.53
N LEU A 69 -26.83 4.92 -9.18
CA LEU A 69 -28.05 4.84 -8.39
C LEU A 69 -29.24 5.37 -9.22
N PRO A 70 -30.02 4.48 -9.87
CA PRO A 70 -31.27 4.90 -10.49
C PRO A 70 -32.30 5.26 -9.42
N PHE A 71 -33.16 6.25 -9.69
CA PHE A 71 -34.19 6.74 -8.76
C PHE A 71 -34.97 5.56 -8.12
N ASN A 72 -34.96 5.51 -6.77
CA ASN A 72 -35.67 4.53 -5.94
C ASN A 72 -35.36 3.03 -6.20
N SER A 73 -34.24 2.65 -6.80
CA SER A 73 -33.96 1.25 -7.12
C SER A 73 -32.49 0.84 -6.96
N LYS A 74 -32.30 -0.49 -6.90
CA LYS A 74 -31.05 -1.21 -6.56
C LYS A 74 -29.82 -0.59 -7.26
N TYR A 75 -28.74 -0.42 -6.50
CA TYR A 75 -27.47 0.05 -7.04
C TYR A 75 -26.92 -0.89 -8.10
N HIS A 76 -26.24 -0.30 -9.08
CA HIS A 76 -25.44 -1.00 -10.06
C HIS A 76 -24.01 -0.47 -10.05
N ILE A 77 -23.04 -1.36 -10.14
CA ILE A 77 -21.63 -0.98 -10.34
C ILE A 77 -21.28 -1.36 -11.77
N GLU A 78 -20.88 -0.37 -12.56
CA GLU A 78 -20.41 -0.53 -13.92
C GLU A 78 -19.04 -1.23 -13.90
N PRO A 79 -18.96 -2.50 -14.34
CA PRO A 79 -17.74 -3.30 -14.20
C PRO A 79 -16.54 -2.71 -14.93
N GLU A 80 -16.77 -1.96 -16.02
CA GLU A 80 -15.68 -1.43 -16.85
C GLU A 80 -15.07 -0.14 -16.29
N LEU A 81 -15.73 0.48 -15.30
CA LEU A 81 -15.24 1.67 -14.60
C LEU A 81 -14.74 1.33 -13.19
N CYS A 82 -15.23 0.25 -12.59
CA CYS A 82 -14.82 -0.19 -11.27
C CYS A 82 -13.43 -0.82 -11.33
N ILE A 83 -12.50 -0.26 -10.56
CA ILE A 83 -11.16 -0.84 -10.38
C ILE A 83 -11.02 -1.60 -9.05
N GLU A 84 -12.14 -1.88 -8.37
CA GLU A 84 -12.19 -2.62 -7.10
C GLU A 84 -11.28 -2.01 -6.00
N CYS A 85 -11.21 -0.67 -5.93
CA CYS A 85 -10.34 0.02 -4.98
C CYS A 85 -10.79 -0.04 -3.50
N GLY A 86 -12.00 -0.53 -3.22
CA GLY A 86 -12.50 -0.70 -1.85
C GLY A 86 -13.04 0.56 -1.16
N GLU A 87 -12.75 1.76 -1.67
CA GLU A 87 -13.05 3.04 -1.02
C GLU A 87 -14.52 3.25 -0.64
N CYS A 88 -15.45 2.65 -1.39
CA CYS A 88 -16.89 2.79 -1.18
C CYS A 88 -17.46 1.87 -0.09
N GLU A 89 -16.77 0.77 0.23
CA GLU A 89 -17.19 -0.22 1.24
C GLU A 89 -17.34 0.37 2.65
N PRO A 90 -16.31 1.02 3.24
CA PRO A 90 -16.39 1.60 4.59
C PRO A 90 -17.40 2.75 4.71
N GLN A 91 -17.78 3.36 3.58
CA GLN A 91 -18.76 4.45 3.53
C GLN A 91 -20.19 3.95 3.71
N CYS A 92 -20.41 2.66 3.47
CA CYS A 92 -21.71 2.03 3.63
C CYS A 92 -21.97 1.70 5.11
N LYS A 93 -22.63 2.62 5.82
CA LYS A 93 -23.09 2.39 7.22
C LYS A 93 -23.95 1.13 7.41
N TYR A 94 -24.57 0.65 6.34
CA TYR A 94 -25.41 -0.55 6.34
C TYR A 94 -24.66 -1.83 5.96
N GLN A 95 -23.34 -1.74 5.70
CA GLN A 95 -22.49 -2.88 5.33
C GLN A 95 -23.10 -3.69 4.17
N ALA A 96 -23.62 -2.96 3.17
CA ALA A 96 -24.28 -3.55 2.02
C ALA A 96 -23.33 -3.76 0.83
N ILE A 97 -22.15 -3.13 0.85
CA ILE A 97 -21.15 -3.24 -0.22
C ILE A 97 -20.03 -4.14 0.30
N PHE A 98 -19.57 -5.05 -0.55
CA PHE A 98 -18.37 -5.84 -0.33
C PHE A 98 -17.47 -5.72 -1.55
N ILE A 99 -16.20 -5.38 -1.35
CA ILE A 99 -15.16 -5.38 -2.38
C ILE A 99 -14.06 -6.34 -1.96
N SER A 100 -13.63 -7.21 -2.87
CA SER A 100 -12.54 -8.15 -2.61
C SER A 100 -11.17 -7.45 -2.63
N THR A 101 -10.88 -6.68 -1.59
CA THR A 101 -9.59 -5.99 -1.41
C THR A 101 -8.68 -6.73 -0.43
N PRO A 102 -7.36 -6.46 -0.44
CA PRO A 102 -6.47 -6.99 0.58
C PRO A 102 -6.91 -6.59 1.98
N THR A 103 -6.82 -7.52 2.92
CA THR A 103 -7.08 -7.27 4.34
C THR A 103 -5.77 -7.28 5.12
N TYR A 104 -5.79 -6.67 6.31
CA TYR A 104 -4.60 -6.50 7.15
C TYR A 104 -4.85 -7.12 8.51
N ASN A 105 -4.19 -8.23 8.78
CA ASN A 105 -4.33 -9.00 10.02
C ASN A 105 -3.29 -8.57 11.06
N PHE A 106 -3.73 -8.34 12.30
CA PHE A 106 -2.86 -7.84 13.38
C PHE A 106 -2.40 -9.00 14.26
N LEU A 107 -1.11 -9.27 14.24
CA LEU A 107 -0.44 -10.32 15.01
C LEU A 107 -0.17 -9.82 16.43
N SER A 108 -1.09 -10.12 17.33
CA SER A 108 -1.07 -9.67 18.73
C SER A 108 0.14 -10.11 19.55
N ASP A 109 0.88 -11.13 19.11
CA ASP A 109 2.10 -11.64 19.74
C ASP A 109 3.36 -10.87 19.31
N LYS A 110 3.35 -10.27 18.10
CA LYS A 110 4.44 -9.44 17.58
C LYS A 110 4.27 -7.96 17.85
N CYS A 111 3.04 -7.50 18.06
CA CYS A 111 2.74 -6.09 18.30
C CYS A 111 3.34 -5.61 19.63
N ILE A 112 4.14 -4.55 19.57
CA ILE A 112 4.72 -3.87 20.74
C ILE A 112 3.98 -2.56 21.10
N GLY A 113 2.96 -2.20 20.31
CA GLY A 113 2.14 -1.01 20.55
C GLY A 113 2.89 0.33 20.39
N CYS A 114 3.79 0.44 19.40
CA CYS A 114 4.54 1.68 19.13
C CYS A 114 3.68 2.84 18.60
N GLY A 115 2.46 2.58 18.13
CA GLY A 115 1.51 3.61 17.71
C GLY A 115 1.65 4.14 16.28
N LYS A 116 2.74 3.80 15.55
CA LYS A 116 2.96 4.27 14.17
C LYS A 116 1.77 4.01 13.22
N CYS A 117 1.10 2.87 13.36
CA CYS A 117 -0.09 2.55 12.57
C CYS A 117 -1.31 3.40 12.93
N ILE A 118 -1.45 3.82 14.19
CA ILE A 118 -2.51 4.74 14.63
C ILE A 118 -2.29 6.10 13.97
N GLU A 119 -1.06 6.63 14.03
CA GLU A 119 -0.70 7.94 13.46
C GLU A 119 -1.04 8.05 11.97
N LYS A 120 -0.76 7.00 11.18
CA LYS A 120 -1.12 6.97 9.76
C LYS A 120 -2.62 6.81 9.53
N CYS A 121 -3.31 6.06 10.37
CA CYS A 121 -4.72 5.73 10.16
C CYS A 121 -5.67 6.91 10.42
N VAL A 122 -5.24 7.96 11.12
CA VAL A 122 -6.10 9.12 11.49
C VAL A 122 -6.88 9.69 10.30
N ASN A 123 -6.27 9.76 9.12
CA ASN A 123 -6.88 10.34 7.93
C ASN A 123 -7.51 9.32 6.96
N GLU A 124 -7.35 8.03 7.22
CA GLU A 124 -7.61 6.96 6.25
C GLU A 124 -8.63 5.94 6.80
N GLY A 125 -9.55 6.40 7.64
CA GLY A 125 -10.61 5.61 8.27
C GLY A 125 -10.64 5.70 9.79
N ASN A 126 -9.56 6.19 10.42
CA ASN A 126 -9.43 6.33 11.87
C ASN A 126 -9.92 5.08 12.63
N CYS A 127 -9.51 3.90 12.15
CA CYS A 127 -10.01 2.61 12.58
C CYS A 127 -9.08 1.87 13.55
N ILE A 128 -7.88 2.39 13.84
CA ILE A 128 -6.91 1.75 14.74
C ILE A 128 -6.84 2.53 16.05
N THR A 129 -7.00 1.83 17.16
CA THR A 129 -6.91 2.41 18.52
C THR A 129 -6.09 1.49 19.44
N TYR A 130 -5.70 2.00 20.60
CA TYR A 130 -5.08 1.16 21.61
C TYR A 130 -6.12 0.26 22.27
N GLU A 131 -5.87 -1.05 22.24
CA GLU A 131 -6.53 -2.02 23.12
C GLU A 131 -5.92 -1.94 24.53
N LYS A 132 -4.59 -1.75 24.58
CA LYS A 132 -3.83 -1.62 25.81
C LYS A 132 -2.73 -0.58 25.61
N GLU A 133 -2.82 0.53 26.32
CA GLU A 133 -1.91 1.65 26.10
C GLU A 133 -0.54 1.46 26.74
N THR A 134 -0.46 0.70 27.83
CA THR A 134 0.72 0.63 28.70
C THR A 134 1.34 -0.76 28.73
N TYR A 135 2.65 -0.81 28.98
CA TYR A 135 3.34 -2.07 29.22
C TYR A 135 3.06 -2.54 30.65
N THR A 136 2.88 -3.84 30.86
CA THR A 136 2.61 -4.40 32.19
C THR A 136 3.45 -5.63 32.46
N ILE A 137 3.69 -5.92 33.74
CA ILE A 137 4.48 -7.08 34.17
C ILE A 137 3.54 -8.17 34.69
N ARG A 138 3.71 -9.39 34.16
CA ARG A 138 2.95 -10.59 34.53
C ARG A 138 3.60 -11.32 35.71
N ASN A 139 2.84 -12.23 36.33
CA ASN A 139 3.29 -13.07 37.44
C ASN A 139 4.47 -14.02 37.11
N LYS A 140 4.84 -14.14 35.84
CA LYS A 140 6.02 -14.87 35.37
C LYS A 140 7.35 -14.16 35.67
N CYS A 141 7.32 -12.89 36.06
CA CYS A 141 8.53 -12.13 36.39
C CYS A 141 9.30 -12.79 37.55
N LYS A 142 10.60 -13.02 37.36
CA LYS A 142 11.53 -13.55 38.38
C LYS A 142 12.80 -12.69 38.42
N PRO A 143 12.75 -11.47 38.99
CA PRO A 143 13.87 -10.53 38.98
C PRO A 143 15.18 -11.14 39.51
N GLY A 144 15.10 -11.94 40.59
CA GLY A 144 16.27 -12.60 41.18
C GLY A 144 16.91 -13.72 40.35
N ARG A 145 16.38 -14.04 39.16
CA ARG A 145 16.91 -15.10 38.27
C ARG A 145 17.03 -14.67 36.79
N CYS A 146 16.95 -13.38 36.49
CA CYS A 146 17.07 -12.86 35.12
C CYS A 146 18.13 -11.77 34.94
N GLU A 147 19.01 -11.58 35.93
CA GLU A 147 20.09 -10.57 35.91
C GLU A 147 19.61 -9.16 35.53
N HIS A 148 18.34 -8.86 35.80
CA HIS A 148 17.68 -7.58 35.50
C HIS A 148 17.83 -7.11 34.03
N GLN A 149 17.82 -8.06 33.08
CA GLN A 149 17.99 -7.77 31.65
C GLN A 149 17.01 -6.74 31.08
N CYS A 150 15.77 -6.71 31.57
CA CYS A 150 14.78 -5.72 31.12
C CYS A 150 15.18 -4.27 31.47
N GLU A 151 15.70 -4.06 32.68
CA GLU A 151 16.20 -2.76 33.15
C GLU A 151 17.42 -2.32 32.34
N LYS A 152 18.40 -3.22 32.17
CA LYS A 152 19.60 -2.97 31.33
C LYS A 152 19.26 -2.62 29.88
N ALA A 153 18.22 -3.24 29.33
CA ALA A 153 17.75 -2.98 27.96
C ALA A 153 16.98 -1.65 27.82
N CYS A 154 16.59 -1.01 28.93
CA CYS A 154 15.81 0.21 28.93
C CYS A 154 16.71 1.45 29.01
N GLU A 155 16.96 2.08 27.86
CA GLU A 155 17.75 3.32 27.76
C GLU A 155 17.05 4.55 28.38
N TYR A 156 15.75 4.43 28.69
CA TYR A 156 14.93 5.53 29.20
C TYR A 156 14.78 5.51 30.73
N GLY A 157 15.38 4.54 31.42
CA GLY A 157 15.24 4.39 32.87
C GLY A 157 13.79 4.20 33.32
N ALA A 158 12.96 3.56 32.49
CA ALA A 158 11.54 3.37 32.74
C ALA A 158 11.23 2.10 33.56
N ILE A 159 12.23 1.33 33.98
CA ILE A 159 12.03 0.05 34.66
C ILE A 159 12.75 0.05 36.00
N THR A 160 12.03 -0.28 37.06
CA THR A 160 12.57 -0.39 38.42
C THR A 160 12.43 -1.83 38.91
N ILE A 161 13.46 -2.34 39.59
CA ILE A 161 13.48 -3.68 40.18
C ILE A 161 12.84 -3.66 41.59
N ALA A 162 11.89 -4.57 41.81
CA ALA A 162 11.28 -4.86 43.11
C ALA A 162 10.92 -6.36 43.17
N ASP A 163 9.95 -6.78 43.98
CA ASP A 163 9.44 -8.17 44.01
C ASP A 163 8.99 -8.66 42.62
N LYS A 164 8.44 -7.75 41.84
CA LYS A 164 8.32 -7.83 40.37
C LYS A 164 8.84 -6.51 39.81
N CYS A 165 9.39 -6.54 38.59
CA CYS A 165 9.73 -5.29 37.92
C CYS A 165 8.48 -4.41 37.79
N VAL A 166 8.66 -3.09 37.85
CA VAL A 166 7.63 -2.08 37.62
C VAL A 166 8.06 -1.24 36.44
N ILE A 167 7.11 -0.91 35.56
CA ILE A 167 7.36 -0.04 34.40
C ILE A 167 6.71 1.32 34.67
N ASP A 168 7.52 2.36 34.70
CA ASP A 168 7.10 3.76 34.66
C ASP A 168 6.56 4.08 33.27
N THR A 169 5.25 4.27 33.18
CA THR A 169 4.55 4.48 31.91
C THR A 169 4.82 5.86 31.32
N GLU A 170 5.23 6.83 32.13
CA GLU A 170 5.53 8.19 31.66
C GLU A 170 6.89 8.23 30.95
N LYS A 171 7.85 7.42 31.38
CA LYS A 171 9.17 7.30 30.74
C LYS A 171 9.20 6.32 29.59
N CYS A 172 8.26 5.37 29.54
CA CYS A 172 8.25 4.29 28.56
C CYS A 172 7.97 4.78 27.14
N GLN A 173 8.95 4.64 26.24
CA GLN A 173 8.81 4.99 24.82
C GLN A 173 8.21 3.86 23.96
N LYS A 174 7.69 2.78 24.58
CA LYS A 174 7.12 1.61 23.90
C LYS A 174 8.00 1.04 22.79
N CYS A 175 9.33 1.01 23.00
CA CYS A 175 10.31 0.53 22.01
C CYS A 175 10.43 -1.00 21.94
N GLY A 176 9.78 -1.75 22.85
CA GLY A 176 9.80 -3.21 22.86
C GLY A 176 11.10 -3.88 23.31
N LYS A 177 12.22 -3.16 23.47
CA LYS A 177 13.54 -3.74 23.85
C LYS A 177 13.48 -4.64 25.10
N CYS A 178 12.74 -4.21 26.13
CA CYS A 178 12.57 -4.97 27.35
C CYS A 178 11.77 -6.28 27.15
N VAL A 179 10.86 -6.32 26.18
CA VAL A 179 10.06 -7.51 25.85
C VAL A 179 10.97 -8.60 25.30
N ALA A 180 11.83 -8.24 24.33
CA ALA A 180 12.82 -9.15 23.76
C ALA A 180 13.87 -9.61 24.79
N ALA A 181 14.26 -8.72 25.71
CA ALA A 181 15.25 -9.02 26.74
C ALA A 181 14.72 -9.87 27.91
N CYS A 182 13.42 -10.13 28.02
CA CYS A 182 12.87 -10.83 29.17
C CYS A 182 12.85 -12.36 28.95
N PRO A 183 13.71 -13.15 29.64
CA PRO A 183 13.80 -14.60 29.40
C PRO A 183 12.56 -15.37 29.85
N TYR A 184 11.72 -14.75 30.69
CA TYR A 184 10.49 -15.35 31.21
C TYR A 184 9.23 -14.93 30.45
N ASN A 185 9.36 -14.14 29.38
CA ASN A 185 8.23 -13.53 28.68
C ASN A 185 7.26 -12.88 29.67
N ALA A 186 7.80 -12.19 30.68
CA ALA A 186 7.00 -11.62 31.76
C ALA A 186 6.40 -10.26 31.41
N ILE A 187 6.88 -9.61 30.35
CA ILE A 187 6.41 -8.29 29.94
C ILE A 187 5.28 -8.46 28.92
N ASN A 188 4.14 -7.82 29.18
CA ASN A 188 3.04 -7.72 28.25
C ASN A 188 3.08 -6.31 27.62
N PRO A 189 3.40 -6.18 26.32
CA PRO A 189 3.50 -4.88 25.69
C PRO A 189 2.14 -4.17 25.64
N ALA A 190 2.19 -2.90 25.24
CA ALA A 190 1.03 -2.18 24.72
C ALA A 190 0.56 -2.85 23.42
N LYS A 191 -0.73 -2.74 23.10
CA LYS A 191 -1.35 -3.35 21.93
C LYS A 191 -2.37 -2.43 21.32
N VAL A 192 -2.52 -2.57 20.02
CA VAL A 192 -3.51 -1.86 19.21
C VAL A 192 -4.50 -2.86 18.64
N THR A 193 -5.72 -2.40 18.40
CA THR A 193 -6.78 -3.15 17.72
C THR A 193 -7.30 -2.35 16.54
N LYS A 194 -7.95 -3.03 15.60
CA LYS A 194 -8.52 -2.46 14.38
C LYS A 194 -10.02 -2.70 14.34
N ASP A 195 -10.78 -1.64 14.11
CA ASP A 195 -12.20 -1.68 13.80
C ASP A 195 -12.39 -2.04 12.32
N GLU A 196 -12.74 -3.30 12.06
CA GLU A 196 -12.96 -3.82 10.70
C GLU A 196 -14.06 -3.05 9.95
N ALA A 197 -15.07 -2.51 10.64
CA ALA A 197 -16.17 -1.81 10.00
C ALA A 197 -15.78 -0.42 9.47
N LYS A 198 -14.68 0.16 9.97
CA LYS A 198 -14.17 1.48 9.55
C LYS A 198 -12.94 1.39 8.66
N CYS A 199 -12.35 0.21 8.50
CA CYS A 199 -11.14 0.02 7.73
C CYS A 199 -11.40 0.26 6.24
N THR A 200 -10.61 1.14 5.62
CA THR A 200 -10.69 1.44 4.17
C THR A 200 -9.81 0.55 3.31
N HIS A 201 -9.08 -0.39 3.93
CA HIS A 201 -8.12 -1.27 3.26
C HIS A 201 -6.96 -0.52 2.56
N CYS A 202 -6.68 0.72 2.96
CA CYS A 202 -5.61 1.55 2.37
C CYS A 202 -4.19 0.97 2.53
N GLY A 203 -3.96 0.14 3.56
CA GLY A 203 -2.68 -0.54 3.80
C GLY A 203 -1.56 0.29 4.41
N GLN A 204 -1.79 1.56 4.73
CA GLN A 204 -0.74 2.41 5.34
C GLN A 204 -0.23 1.87 6.68
N CYS A 205 -1.07 1.15 7.43
CA CYS A 205 -0.65 0.51 8.68
C CYS A 205 0.40 -0.59 8.44
N TYR A 206 0.28 -1.34 7.35
CA TYR A 206 1.23 -2.38 6.97
C TYR A 206 2.58 -1.78 6.56
N GLU A 207 2.58 -0.71 5.77
CA GLU A 207 3.80 -0.04 5.30
C GLU A 207 4.68 0.49 6.43
N VAL A 208 4.08 0.96 7.53
CA VAL A 208 4.82 1.48 8.69
C VAL A 208 5.19 0.41 9.72
N CYS A 209 4.68 -0.82 9.60
CA CYS A 209 4.90 -1.90 10.56
C CYS A 209 6.13 -2.75 10.21
N THR A 210 7.28 -2.12 9.97
CA THR A 210 8.47 -2.78 9.43
C THR A 210 9.40 -3.40 10.48
N GLU A 211 9.38 -2.89 11.71
CA GLU A 211 10.31 -3.33 12.77
C GLU A 211 9.96 -4.71 13.33
N PHE A 212 8.68 -4.93 13.61
CA PHE A 212 8.18 -6.17 14.25
C PHE A 212 7.33 -7.02 13.31
N ASN A 213 6.97 -6.48 12.13
CA ASN A 213 6.11 -7.14 11.16
C ASN A 213 4.85 -7.73 11.82
N ALA A 214 4.22 -6.92 12.67
CA ALA A 214 3.04 -7.29 13.45
C ALA A 214 1.73 -7.13 12.66
N ILE A 215 1.80 -6.70 11.40
CA ILE A 215 0.66 -6.59 10.50
C ILE A 215 0.98 -7.43 9.26
N GLU A 216 0.09 -8.35 8.93
CA GLU A 216 0.18 -9.21 7.76
C GLU A 216 -0.82 -8.78 6.71
N LYS A 217 -0.37 -8.67 5.45
CA LYS A 217 -1.24 -8.37 4.31
C LYS A 217 -1.78 -9.68 3.72
N ILE A 218 -3.08 -9.88 3.81
CA ILE A 218 -3.79 -11.01 3.22
C ILE A 218 -4.33 -10.57 1.85
N LYS A 219 -3.89 -11.26 0.79
CA LYS A 219 -4.37 -11.03 -0.57
C LYS A 219 -5.78 -11.66 -0.73
N PRO A 220 -6.67 -11.07 -1.53
CA PRO A 220 -7.98 -11.64 -1.79
C PRO A 220 -7.87 -12.97 -2.55
N ASP A 221 -8.91 -13.80 -2.43
CA ASP A 221 -8.99 -15.06 -3.16
C ASP A 221 -8.96 -14.81 -4.68
N GLY A 222 -8.18 -15.62 -5.40
CA GLY A 222 -8.00 -15.47 -6.84
C GLY A 222 -7.07 -14.34 -7.27
N TYR A 223 -6.44 -13.62 -6.32
CA TYR A 223 -5.41 -12.62 -6.66
C TYR A 223 -4.26 -13.26 -7.43
N THR A 224 -3.94 -12.67 -8.58
CA THR A 224 -2.76 -13.03 -9.38
C THR A 224 -1.82 -11.84 -9.43
N GLU A 225 -0.55 -12.07 -9.09
CA GLU A 225 0.45 -11.01 -9.07
C GLU A 225 0.83 -10.60 -10.50
N PRO A 226 0.74 -9.30 -10.86
CA PRO A 226 1.12 -8.85 -12.19
C PRO A 226 2.65 -8.92 -12.36
N HIS A 227 3.09 -9.37 -13.54
CA HIS A 227 4.49 -9.48 -13.92
C HIS A 227 4.76 -8.71 -15.21
N ILE A 228 5.80 -7.88 -15.22
CA ILE A 228 6.28 -7.20 -16.44
C ILE A 228 7.43 -8.01 -17.00
N ASP A 229 7.20 -8.63 -18.16
CA ASP A 229 8.26 -9.26 -18.93
C ASP A 229 9.19 -8.19 -19.53
N GLN A 230 10.39 -8.04 -18.95
CA GLN A 230 11.38 -7.05 -19.38
C GLN A 230 11.93 -7.33 -20.78
N THR A 231 11.78 -8.55 -21.30
CA THR A 231 12.22 -8.89 -22.67
C THR A 231 11.27 -8.35 -23.74
N ILE A 232 10.00 -8.10 -23.36
CA ILE A 232 8.95 -7.58 -24.26
C ILE A 232 8.69 -6.09 -23.99
N CYS A 233 8.99 -5.61 -22.79
CA CYS A 233 8.78 -4.23 -22.37
C CYS A 233 9.47 -3.24 -23.34
N THR A 234 8.68 -2.42 -24.03
CA THR A 234 9.19 -1.38 -24.94
C THR A 234 9.52 -0.07 -24.22
N ALA A 235 9.40 -0.04 -22.89
CA ALA A 235 9.48 1.15 -22.05
C ALA A 235 8.52 2.29 -22.47
N CYS A 236 7.37 1.98 -23.08
CA CYS A 236 6.41 2.99 -23.56
C CYS A 236 5.79 3.86 -22.45
N GLY A 237 5.75 3.37 -21.20
CA GLY A 237 5.28 4.13 -20.04
C GLY A 237 3.77 4.11 -19.80
N ASP A 238 2.96 3.46 -20.66
CA ASP A 238 1.50 3.45 -20.53
C ASP A 238 1.02 2.89 -19.19
N CYS A 239 1.65 1.83 -18.68
CA CYS A 239 1.30 1.25 -17.38
C CYS A 239 1.43 2.24 -16.21
N ARG A 240 2.36 3.20 -16.29
CA ARG A 240 2.53 4.23 -15.26
C ARG A 240 1.39 5.24 -15.28
N THR A 241 0.91 5.64 -16.47
CA THR A 241 -0.18 6.61 -16.59
C THR A 241 -1.47 6.07 -15.98
N PHE A 242 -1.75 4.78 -16.17
CA PHE A 242 -2.87 4.10 -15.54
C PHE A 242 -2.70 3.90 -14.02
N CYS A 243 -1.48 3.65 -13.55
CA CYS A 243 -1.19 3.40 -12.13
C CYS A 243 -0.79 4.67 -11.33
N THR A 244 -1.23 5.86 -11.75
CA THR A 244 -0.78 7.12 -11.12
C THR A 244 -1.21 7.26 -9.66
N LYS A 245 -2.41 6.79 -9.28
CA LYS A 245 -2.92 6.90 -7.89
C LYS A 245 -2.10 6.07 -6.89
N TYR A 246 -1.64 4.88 -7.32
CA TYR A 246 -1.01 3.90 -6.43
C TYR A 246 0.50 3.77 -6.66
N ASP A 247 1.00 4.27 -7.78
CA ASP A 247 2.43 4.35 -8.12
C ASP A 247 3.19 3.01 -7.96
N ALA A 248 2.51 1.90 -8.29
CA ALA A 248 3.04 0.55 -8.12
C ALA A 248 4.04 0.13 -9.23
N ILE A 249 4.13 0.88 -10.33
CA ILE A 249 5.05 0.60 -11.44
C ILE A 249 6.33 1.40 -11.26
N LYS A 250 7.47 0.72 -11.04
CA LYS A 250 8.80 1.32 -10.85
C LYS A 250 9.76 0.91 -11.96
N TYR A 251 10.71 1.78 -12.31
CA TYR A 251 11.80 1.51 -13.25
C TYR A 251 13.14 1.45 -12.52
N LYS A 252 14.00 0.52 -12.91
CA LYS A 252 15.40 0.48 -12.50
C LYS A 252 16.26 0.86 -13.70
N LEU A 253 16.65 2.13 -13.80
CA LEU A 253 17.68 2.56 -14.75
C LEU A 253 19.03 2.44 -14.06
N GLU A 254 19.77 1.35 -14.31
CA GLU A 254 21.17 1.27 -13.88
C GLU A 254 22.08 1.81 -15.00
N ILE A 255 22.55 3.03 -14.80
CA ILE A 255 23.51 3.73 -15.65
C ILE A 255 24.93 3.36 -15.18
N ALA A 256 25.84 3.08 -16.11
CA ALA A 256 27.24 2.79 -15.81
C ALA A 256 27.91 3.95 -15.04
N ARG A 257 28.78 3.62 -14.07
CA ARG A 257 29.53 4.59 -13.25
C ARG A 257 31.00 4.21 -13.23
N ILE A 258 31.87 5.22 -13.25
CA ILE A 258 33.31 5.04 -13.09
C ILE A 258 33.69 5.49 -11.68
N ASP A 259 34.38 4.63 -10.92
CA ASP A 259 35.03 5.01 -9.67
C ASP A 259 36.43 5.53 -9.98
N SER A 260 36.62 6.85 -9.91
CA SER A 260 37.89 7.51 -10.25
C SER A 260 39.00 7.20 -9.24
N SER A 261 38.67 6.82 -7.99
CA SER A 261 39.68 6.46 -6.98
C SER A 261 40.42 5.17 -7.31
N LEU A 262 39.79 4.31 -8.12
CA LEU A 262 40.35 3.06 -8.63
C LEU A 262 40.85 3.21 -10.07
N CYS A 263 40.64 4.37 -10.69
CA CYS A 263 41.06 4.63 -12.06
C CYS A 263 42.59 4.75 -12.12
N VAL A 264 43.19 3.98 -13.02
CA VAL A 264 44.64 4.00 -13.30
C VAL A 264 44.99 4.72 -14.60
N ASP A 265 44.05 5.52 -15.11
CA ASP A 265 44.20 6.36 -16.30
C ASP A 265 44.63 5.61 -17.59
N CYS A 266 44.12 4.38 -17.78
CA CYS A 266 44.49 3.58 -18.95
C CYS A 266 43.70 3.94 -20.23
N GLY A 267 42.68 4.80 -20.15
CA GLY A 267 41.85 5.25 -21.29
C GLY A 267 41.01 4.18 -21.99
N LYS A 268 41.10 2.91 -21.59
CA LYS A 268 40.47 1.79 -22.33
C LYS A 268 38.95 1.89 -22.40
N CYS A 269 38.27 2.29 -21.31
CA CYS A 269 36.80 2.42 -21.27
C CYS A 269 36.25 3.43 -22.28
N VAL A 270 37.00 4.52 -22.53
CA VAL A 270 36.66 5.54 -23.53
C VAL A 270 36.80 4.98 -24.94
N SER A 271 37.98 4.44 -25.28
CA SER A 271 38.24 3.87 -26.61
C SER A 271 37.31 2.70 -26.98
N SER A 272 36.79 2.01 -25.97
CA SER A 272 35.92 0.86 -26.14
C SER A 272 34.43 1.22 -26.25
N CYS A 273 34.04 2.48 -25.99
CA CYS A 273 32.64 2.86 -26.02
C CYS A 273 32.21 3.28 -27.44
N GLU A 274 31.61 2.36 -28.20
CA GLU A 274 31.16 2.59 -29.59
C GLU A 274 30.06 3.66 -29.71
N GLN A 275 29.31 3.90 -28.63
CA GLN A 275 28.29 4.94 -28.55
C GLN A 275 28.86 6.29 -28.11
N ASN A 276 30.18 6.37 -27.90
CA ASN A 276 30.88 7.55 -27.37
C ASN A 276 30.27 8.07 -26.05
N ALA A 277 29.68 7.18 -25.24
CA ALA A 277 29.05 7.53 -23.98
C ALA A 277 30.06 7.77 -22.83
N ILE A 278 31.35 7.52 -23.07
CA ILE A 278 32.45 7.73 -22.12
C ILE A 278 33.54 8.54 -22.83
N GLU A 279 33.95 9.67 -22.25
CA GLU A 279 35.01 10.56 -22.76
C GLU A 279 36.03 10.92 -21.67
N LEU A 280 37.26 11.28 -22.06
CA LEU A 280 38.25 11.86 -21.15
C LEU A 280 38.05 13.38 -21.10
N ILE A 281 38.07 13.98 -19.91
CA ILE A 281 37.88 15.41 -19.69
C ILE A 281 39.07 15.94 -18.90
N GLU A 282 39.72 17.00 -19.40
CA GLU A 282 40.77 17.69 -18.65
C GLU A 282 40.16 18.47 -17.48
N ILE A 283 40.81 18.39 -16.31
CA ILE A 283 40.39 19.06 -15.08
C ILE A 283 41.23 20.31 -14.86
#